data_AF-A0A100Y676-F1
#
_entry.id   AF-A0A100Y676-F1
#
_cell.length_a   1.000
_cell.length_b   1.000
_cell.length_c   1.000
_cell.angle_alpha   90.00
_cell.angle_beta   90.00
_cell.angle_gamma   90.00
#
_symmetry.space_group_name_H-M   'P 1'
#
loop_
_entity.id
_entity.type
_entity.pdbx_description
1 polymer ?
#
loop_
_entity_poly.entity_id
_entity_poly.type
_entity_poly.pdbx_seq_one_letter_code
_entity_poly.pdbx_strand_id
1 'polypeptide(L)'
;MMLPMNRDWARLGRAIKARREQLGMTTQQALADAAGVTRQTVQALEAGRVRSRMPAAMAAIERALQWEPGEASRILTGADEAAERYAEGMPSRVRRELSDGEVVDTEVVDLGVPGSGSRLVVVFKRDSPAADMDPAELQRQVEEWTRIQRAMRDIAAPPEGNSR
;
A
#
# COMPACT_ATOMS: atom_id res chain seq x y z
N MET A 1 -12.89 9.94 -7.63
CA MET A 1 -13.00 10.68 -6.35
C MET A 1 -11.85 10.20 -5.47
N MET A 2 -10.83 11.03 -5.25
CA MET A 2 -9.64 10.67 -4.47
C MET A 2 -9.95 10.95 -2.99
N LEU A 3 -9.97 9.93 -2.14
CA LEU A 3 -10.21 10.08 -0.70
C LEU A 3 -9.18 11.08 -0.11
N PRO A 4 -9.59 11.97 0.80
CA PRO A 4 -8.66 12.91 1.43
C PRO A 4 -7.64 12.10 2.22
N MET A 5 -6.41 12.03 1.71
CA MET A 5 -5.30 11.46 2.47
C MET A 5 -5.05 12.37 3.68
N ASN A 6 -5.53 11.96 4.85
CA ASN A 6 -5.32 12.67 6.09
C ASN A 6 -3.82 12.63 6.43
N ARG A 7 -3.08 13.68 6.04
CA ARG A 7 -1.63 13.78 6.24
C ARG A 7 -1.34 14.16 7.69
N ASP A 8 -1.01 13.17 8.51
CA ASP A 8 -0.68 13.37 9.92
C ASP A 8 0.81 13.69 10.11
N TRP A 9 1.14 14.97 9.93
CA TRP A 9 2.51 15.47 10.15
C TRP A 9 2.99 15.31 11.59
N ALA A 10 2.06 15.31 12.56
CA ALA A 10 2.41 15.12 13.96
C ALA A 10 2.81 13.67 14.24
N ARG A 11 2.13 12.69 13.62
CA ARG A 11 2.52 11.27 13.64
C ARG A 11 3.91 11.07 13.02
N LEU A 12 4.15 11.65 11.85
CA LEU A 12 5.48 11.59 11.22
C LEU A 12 6.57 12.19 12.12
N GLY A 13 6.31 13.36 12.74
CA GLY A 13 7.26 14.00 13.64
C GLY A 13 7.60 13.15 14.88
N ARG A 14 6.58 12.52 15.50
CA ARG A 14 6.79 11.57 16.60
C ARG A 14 7.60 10.34 16.18
N ALA A 15 7.30 9.78 15.01
CA ALA A 15 8.00 8.62 14.48
C ALA A 15 9.48 8.91 14.18
N ILE A 16 9.78 10.06 13.58
CA ILE A 16 11.16 10.52 13.33
C ILE A 16 11.93 10.62 14.65
N LYS A 17 11.34 11.28 15.65
CA LYS A 17 11.95 11.43 16.98
C LYS A 17 12.21 10.07 17.63
N ALA A 18 11.21 9.19 17.65
CA ALA A 18 11.32 7.87 18.27
C ALA A 18 12.40 7.02 17.58
N ARG A 19 12.44 7.00 16.24
CA ARG A 19 13.44 6.25 15.48
C ARG A 19 14.84 6.80 15.72
N ARG A 20 15.00 8.12 15.72
CA ARG A 20 16.28 8.78 16.05
C ARG A 20 16.79 8.32 17.42
N GLU A 21 15.93 8.31 18.43
CA GLU A 21 16.27 7.86 19.79
C GLU A 21 16.64 6.37 19.84
N GLN A 22 15.93 5.51 19.09
CA GLN A 22 16.26 4.07 18.97
C GLN A 22 17.65 3.83 18.34
N LEU A 23 18.10 4.70 17.44
CA LEU A 23 19.42 4.64 16.82
C LEU A 23 20.53 5.26 17.70
N GLY A 24 20.21 5.64 18.95
CA GLY A 24 21.18 6.26 19.87
C GLY A 24 21.53 7.71 19.53
N MET A 25 20.86 8.32 18.55
CA MET A 25 21.06 9.72 18.22
C MET A 25 20.31 10.59 19.24
N THR A 26 20.99 11.04 20.29
CA THR A 26 20.35 11.76 21.41
C THR A 26 19.90 13.18 21.07
N THR A 27 20.39 13.77 19.98
CA THR A 27 20.08 15.15 19.60
C THR A 27 19.56 15.26 18.16
N GLN A 28 18.77 16.31 17.89
CA GLN A 28 18.36 16.66 16.52
C GLN A 28 19.54 17.02 15.61
N GLN A 29 20.65 17.50 16.19
CA GLN A 29 21.86 17.79 15.44
C GLN A 29 22.49 16.51 14.90
N ALA A 30 22.54 15.44 15.70
CA ALA A 30 23.09 14.16 15.26
C ALA A 30 22.35 13.58 14.03
N LEU A 31 21.01 13.69 14.00
CA LEU A 31 20.24 13.30 12.81
C LEU A 31 20.47 14.25 11.62
N ALA A 32 20.60 15.55 11.88
CA ALA A 32 20.88 16.52 10.84
C ALA A 32 22.24 16.25 10.16
N ASP A 33 23.26 15.95 10.96
CA ASP A 33 24.61 15.61 10.50
C ASP A 33 24.58 14.29 9.72
N ALA A 34 23.92 13.25 10.24
CA ALA A 34 23.78 11.96 9.57
C ALA A 34 23.03 12.05 8.23
N ALA A 35 22.04 12.93 8.12
CA ALA A 35 21.26 13.14 6.90
C ALA A 35 21.84 14.20 5.96
N GLY A 36 22.87 14.96 6.37
CA GLY A 36 23.42 16.06 5.59
C GLY A 36 22.44 17.22 5.39
N VAL A 37 21.63 17.52 6.40
CA VAL A 37 20.63 18.61 6.37
C VAL A 37 20.84 19.61 7.51
N THR A 38 20.08 20.70 7.50
CA THR A 38 20.12 21.66 8.61
C THR A 38 19.36 21.14 9.83
N ARG A 39 19.84 21.45 11.05
CA ARG A 39 19.12 21.17 12.30
C ARG A 39 17.70 21.75 12.30
N GLN A 40 17.50 22.93 11.71
CA GLN A 40 16.18 23.55 11.57
C GLN A 40 15.21 22.67 10.76
N THR A 41 15.71 21.95 9.75
CA THR A 41 14.90 21.00 8.97
C THR A 41 14.41 19.87 9.85
N VAL A 42 15.31 19.24 10.61
CA VAL A 42 14.98 18.16 11.56
C VAL A 42 14.01 18.66 12.63
N GLN A 43 14.28 19.80 13.25
CA GLN A 43 13.41 20.40 14.26
C GLN A 43 11.99 20.63 13.72
N ALA A 44 11.86 21.16 12.50
CA ALA A 44 10.57 21.43 11.90
C ALA A 44 9.84 20.14 11.45
N LEU A 45 10.56 19.05 11.22
CA LEU A 45 9.97 17.73 10.96
C LEU A 45 9.48 17.08 12.26
N GLU A 46 10.31 17.03 13.30
CA GLU A 46 9.94 16.45 14.60
C GLU A 46 8.82 17.21 15.30
N ALA A 47 8.76 18.53 15.14
CA ALA A 47 7.66 19.35 15.64
C ALA A 47 6.34 19.12 14.89
N GLY A 48 6.34 18.29 13.83
CA GLY A 48 5.15 18.00 13.04
C GLY A 48 4.56 19.23 12.35
N ARG A 49 5.38 20.24 12.04
CA ARG A 49 4.89 21.45 11.36
C ARG A 49 4.23 21.04 10.05
N VAL A 50 2.93 21.35 9.94
CA VAL A 50 2.10 21.01 8.78
C VAL A 50 2.71 21.62 7.53
N ARG A 51 2.93 20.78 6.52
CA ARG A 51 3.42 21.19 5.20
C ARG A 51 2.44 20.75 4.14
N SER A 52 2.39 21.50 3.03
CA SER A 52 1.60 21.13 1.86
C SER A 52 2.21 19.96 1.07
N ARG A 53 3.50 19.68 1.22
CA ARG A 53 4.24 18.65 0.49
C ARG A 53 5.41 18.08 1.28
N MET A 54 5.80 16.85 0.94
CA MET A 54 6.99 16.19 1.49
C MET A 54 8.25 16.98 1.10
N PRO A 55 9.11 17.36 2.06
CA PRO A 55 10.38 18.00 1.74
C PRO A 55 11.28 17.08 0.92
N ALA A 56 12.01 17.63 -0.05
CA ALA A 56 13.00 16.86 -0.84
C ALA A 56 14.09 16.22 0.04
N ALA A 57 14.40 16.85 1.17
CA ALA A 57 15.33 16.33 2.18
C ALA A 57 14.85 15.04 2.86
N MET A 58 13.58 14.64 2.70
CA MET A 58 13.03 13.46 3.37
C MET A 58 13.75 12.17 2.97
N ALA A 59 14.14 12.01 1.71
CA ALA A 59 14.87 10.82 1.26
C ALA A 59 16.25 10.68 1.93
N ALA A 60 16.88 11.79 2.31
CA ALA A 60 18.13 11.75 3.08
C ALA A 60 17.89 11.42 4.55
N ILE A 61 16.78 11.93 5.11
CA ILE A 61 16.33 11.62 6.47
C ILE A 61 15.95 10.14 6.62
N GLU A 62 15.20 9.57 5.67
CA GLU A 62 14.85 8.14 5.66
C GLU A 62 16.09 7.26 5.69
N ARG A 63 17.09 7.56 4.86
CA ARG A 63 18.36 6.84 4.86
C ARG A 63 19.10 6.96 6.19
N ALA A 64 19.16 8.16 6.77
CA ALA A 64 19.80 8.37 8.08
C ALA A 64 19.07 7.66 9.23
N LEU A 65 17.74 7.51 9.12
CA LEU A 65 16.90 6.77 10.07
C LEU A 65 16.85 5.26 9.81
N GLN A 66 17.59 4.78 8.79
CA GLN A 66 17.57 3.39 8.35
C GLN A 66 16.14 2.90 8.10
N TRP A 67 15.35 3.74 7.46
CA TRP A 67 14.03 3.41 6.96
C TRP A 67 14.09 3.00 5.50
N GLU A 68 13.19 2.10 5.11
CA GLU A 68 12.98 1.78 3.71
C GLU A 68 12.50 3.02 2.93
N PRO A 69 12.89 3.17 1.66
CA PRO A 69 12.43 4.29 0.84
C PRO A 69 10.90 4.43 0.85
N GLY A 70 10.40 5.63 1.19
CA GLY A 70 8.97 5.92 1.24
C GLY A 70 8.26 5.60 2.56
N GLU A 71 8.96 5.08 3.57
CA GLU A 71 8.45 4.88 4.93
C GLU A 71 7.80 6.14 5.51
N ALA A 72 8.44 7.31 5.36
CA ALA A 72 7.91 8.56 5.88
C ALA A 72 6.56 8.91 5.23
N SER A 73 6.34 8.52 3.98
CA SER A 73 5.06 8.69 3.29
C SER A 73 3.99 7.76 3.87
N ARG A 74 4.32 6.49 4.13
CA ARG A 74 3.41 5.52 4.78
C ARG A 74 3.00 5.96 6.19
N ILE A 75 3.96 6.47 6.96
CA ILE A 75 3.73 7.07 8.28
C ILE A 75 2.94 8.39 8.18
N LEU A 76 3.15 9.21 7.16
CA LEU A 76 2.37 10.43 6.99
C LEU A 76 0.90 10.14 6.63
N THR A 77 0.68 9.10 5.83
CA THR A 77 -0.64 8.78 5.24
C THR A 77 -1.48 7.81 6.05
N GLY A 78 -0.90 7.11 7.03
CA GLY A 78 -1.63 6.06 7.75
C GLY A 78 -1.77 4.77 6.95
N ALA A 79 -0.98 4.57 5.89
CA ALA A 79 -1.15 3.43 4.98
C ALA A 79 -1.12 2.08 5.71
N ASP A 80 -0.20 1.90 6.66
CA ASP A 80 -0.07 0.64 7.40
C ASP A 80 -1.25 0.41 8.34
N GLU A 81 -1.75 1.45 9.04
CA GLU A 81 -2.95 1.34 9.90
C GLU A 81 -4.21 1.06 9.08
N ALA A 82 -4.30 1.63 7.87
CA ALA A 82 -5.41 1.35 6.96
C ALA A 82 -5.36 -0.10 6.47
N ALA A 83 -4.16 -0.62 6.17
CA ALA A 83 -3.96 -2.01 5.79
C ALA A 83 -4.28 -2.96 6.96
N GLU A 84 -3.86 -2.64 8.18
CA GLU A 84 -4.17 -3.41 9.39
C GLU A 84 -5.67 -3.43 9.69
N ARG A 85 -6.36 -2.29 9.70
CA ARG A 85 -7.82 -2.23 9.91
C ARG A 85 -8.57 -3.01 8.83
N TYR A 86 -8.11 -2.93 7.58
CA TYR A 86 -8.68 -3.70 6.49
C TYR A 86 -8.47 -5.21 6.73
N ALA A 87 -7.26 -5.61 7.13
CA ALA A 87 -6.92 -6.99 7.44
C ALA A 87 -7.71 -7.52 8.64
N GLU A 88 -7.94 -6.72 9.69
CA GLU A 88 -8.75 -7.07 10.87
C GLU A 88 -10.20 -7.38 10.50
N GLY A 89 -10.78 -6.59 9.57
CA GLY A 89 -12.13 -6.79 9.06
C GLY A 89 -12.29 -7.99 8.11
N MET A 90 -11.20 -8.60 7.65
CA MET A 90 -11.27 -9.77 6.77
C MET A 90 -11.64 -11.05 7.53
N PRO A 91 -12.45 -11.93 6.92
CA PRO A 91 -12.58 -13.31 7.38
C PRO A 91 -11.21 -13.99 7.48
N SER A 92 -11.02 -14.81 8.53
CA SER A 92 -9.75 -15.49 8.81
C SER A 92 -9.24 -16.34 7.65
N ARG A 93 -10.15 -16.96 6.88
CA ARG A 93 -9.81 -17.70 5.66
C ARG A 93 -9.16 -16.80 4.62
N VAL A 94 -9.77 -15.66 4.31
CA VAL A 94 -9.24 -14.70 3.32
C VAL A 94 -7.87 -14.19 3.76
N ARG A 95 -7.70 -13.87 5.06
CA ARG A 95 -6.42 -13.41 5.58
C ARG A 95 -5.32 -14.44 5.34
N ARG A 96 -5.57 -15.71 5.67
CA ARG A 96 -4.62 -16.82 5.44
C ARG A 96 -4.24 -16.95 3.97
N GLU A 97 -5.25 -17.00 3.09
CA GLU A 97 -5.00 -17.13 1.65
C GLU A 97 -4.21 -15.93 1.10
N LEU A 98 -4.41 -14.72 1.64
CA LEU A 98 -3.70 -13.53 1.19
C LEU A 98 -2.28 -13.39 1.77
N SER A 99 -1.98 -13.99 2.92
CA SER A 99 -0.64 -13.92 3.54
C SER A 99 0.43 -14.80 2.89
N ASP A 100 0.05 -15.87 2.18
CA ASP A 100 0.99 -16.85 1.62
C ASP A 100 1.00 -16.82 0.08
N GLY A 101 2.14 -16.99 -0.58
CA GLY A 101 2.24 -17.00 -2.05
C GLY A 101 2.22 -15.61 -2.72
N GLU A 102 2.46 -15.58 -4.03
CA GLU A 102 2.55 -14.38 -4.85
C GLU A 102 1.18 -14.03 -5.45
N VAL A 103 0.73 -12.79 -5.30
CA VAL A 103 -0.44 -12.27 -6.04
C VAL A 103 -0.01 -11.99 -7.47
N VAL A 104 -0.62 -12.70 -8.43
CA VAL A 104 -0.28 -12.63 -9.86
C VAL A 104 -1.12 -11.57 -10.57
N ASP A 105 -2.42 -11.53 -10.27
CA ASP A 105 -3.35 -10.59 -10.89
C ASP A 105 -4.57 -10.34 -9.98
N THR A 106 -5.36 -9.33 -10.29
CA THR A 106 -6.61 -9.02 -9.59
C THR A 106 -7.67 -8.51 -10.57
N GLU A 107 -8.84 -9.17 -10.58
CA GLU A 107 -10.01 -8.69 -11.33
C GLU A 107 -11.00 -8.04 -10.35
N VAL A 108 -11.50 -6.86 -10.72
CA VAL A 108 -12.54 -6.15 -9.96
C VAL A 108 -13.77 -6.02 -10.83
N VAL A 109 -14.86 -6.64 -10.41
CA VAL A 109 -16.12 -6.69 -11.13
C VAL A 109 -17.16 -5.86 -10.38
N ASP A 110 -17.71 -4.84 -11.04
CA ASP A 110 -18.86 -4.12 -10.52
C ASP A 110 -20.11 -4.99 -10.71
N LEU A 111 -20.86 -5.25 -9.63
CA LEU A 111 -22.02 -6.13 -9.68
C LEU A 111 -23.26 -5.45 -10.30
N GLY A 112 -23.14 -4.22 -10.79
CA GLY A 112 -24.11 -3.58 -11.67
C GLY A 112 -25.44 -3.22 -11.01
N VAL A 113 -25.64 -3.51 -9.72
CA VAL A 113 -26.84 -3.13 -8.96
C VAL A 113 -26.76 -1.63 -8.66
N PRO A 114 -27.61 -0.79 -9.30
CA PRO A 114 -27.50 0.66 -9.18
C PRO A 114 -27.62 1.12 -7.73
N GLY A 115 -26.69 1.95 -7.28
CA GLY A 115 -26.67 2.49 -5.92
C GLY A 115 -26.15 1.54 -4.83
N SER A 116 -25.89 0.26 -5.12
CA SER A 116 -25.35 -0.70 -4.14
C SER A 116 -23.87 -0.46 -3.82
N GLY A 117 -23.11 0.07 -4.79
CA GLY A 117 -21.65 0.17 -4.72
C GLY A 117 -20.93 -1.18 -4.53
N SER A 118 -21.64 -2.29 -4.76
CA SER A 118 -21.13 -3.64 -4.51
C SER A 118 -20.16 -4.08 -5.60
N ARG A 119 -19.00 -4.58 -5.19
CA ARG A 119 -17.94 -5.05 -6.09
C ARG A 119 -17.53 -6.46 -5.67
N LEU A 120 -17.33 -7.33 -6.66
CA LEU A 120 -16.64 -8.59 -6.47
C LEU A 120 -15.16 -8.38 -6.81
N VAL A 121 -14.28 -8.76 -5.88
CA VAL A 121 -12.83 -8.72 -6.07
C VAL A 121 -12.33 -10.15 -6.11
N VAL A 122 -11.68 -10.52 -7.20
CA VAL A 122 -11.08 -11.84 -7.39
C VAL A 122 -9.58 -11.68 -7.47
N VAL A 123 -8.88 -12.28 -6.50
CA VAL A 123 -7.43 -12.24 -6.40
C VAL A 123 -6.88 -13.56 -6.92
N PHE A 124 -6.06 -13.48 -7.97
CA PHE A 124 -5.35 -14.64 -8.52
C PHE A 124 -3.96 -14.72 -7.90
N LYS A 125 -3.66 -15.87 -7.28
CA LYS A 125 -2.39 -16.12 -6.59
C LYS A 125 -1.70 -17.36 -7.12
N ARG A 126 -0.39 -17.42 -6.93
CA ARG A 126 0.44 -18.60 -7.14
C ARG A 126 1.29 -18.91 -5.92
N ASP A 127 1.55 -20.18 -5.69
CA ASP A 127 2.33 -20.63 -4.53
C ASP A 127 3.85 -20.48 -4.74
N SER A 128 4.31 -20.52 -6.00
CA SER A 128 5.72 -20.43 -6.36
C SER A 128 5.96 -19.28 -7.34
N PRO A 129 7.08 -18.54 -7.23
CA PRO A 129 7.44 -17.49 -8.18
C PRO A 129 7.50 -18.00 -9.61
N ALA A 130 7.17 -17.13 -10.57
CA ALA A 130 7.21 -17.49 -11.99
C ALA A 130 8.59 -18.00 -12.45
N ALA A 131 9.68 -17.49 -11.86
CA ALA A 131 11.03 -17.88 -12.21
C ALA A 131 11.37 -19.35 -11.91
N ASP A 132 10.66 -19.96 -10.95
CA ASP A 132 10.90 -21.33 -10.49
C ASP A 132 10.01 -22.36 -11.20
N MET A 133 9.16 -21.90 -12.13
CA MET A 133 8.15 -22.72 -12.79
C MET A 133 8.52 -23.09 -14.22
N ASP A 134 8.06 -24.26 -14.66
CA ASP A 134 8.13 -24.67 -16.07
C ASP A 134 7.31 -23.70 -16.95
N PRO A 135 7.89 -23.15 -18.04
CA PRO A 135 7.18 -22.29 -18.98
C PRO A 135 5.85 -22.85 -19.49
N ALA A 136 5.75 -24.16 -19.70
CA ALA A 136 4.49 -24.78 -20.15
C ALA A 136 3.41 -24.76 -19.06
N GLU A 137 3.79 -24.86 -17.79
CA GLU A 137 2.89 -24.71 -16.65
C GLU A 137 2.41 -23.27 -16.52
N LEU A 138 3.33 -22.30 -16.64
CA LEU A 138 2.99 -20.88 -16.62
C LEU A 138 1.97 -20.53 -17.70
N GLN A 139 2.19 -21.01 -18.92
CA GLN A 139 1.29 -20.76 -20.04
C GLN A 139 -0.12 -21.30 -19.77
N ARG A 140 -0.24 -22.53 -19.25
CA ARG A 140 -1.54 -23.12 -18.88
C ARG A 140 -2.26 -22.32 -17.80
N GLN A 141 -1.55 -21.86 -16.78
CA GLN A 141 -2.15 -21.02 -15.74
C GLN A 141 -2.67 -19.69 -16.28
N VAL A 142 -1.93 -19.04 -17.18
CA VAL A 142 -2.35 -17.77 -17.81
C VAL A 142 -3.58 -17.98 -18.69
N GLU A 143 -3.62 -19.06 -19.47
CA GLU A 143 -4.77 -19.40 -20.32
C GLU A 143 -6.02 -19.65 -19.48
N GLU A 144 -5.89 -20.43 -18.40
CA GLU A 144 -6.97 -20.73 -17.49
C GLU A 144 -7.49 -19.46 -16.79
N TRP A 145 -6.59 -18.60 -16.32
CA TRP A 145 -6.96 -17.31 -15.73
C TRP A 145 -7.69 -16.42 -16.73
N THR A 146 -7.21 -16.33 -17.96
CA THR A 146 -7.86 -15.55 -19.04
C THR A 146 -9.27 -16.07 -19.31
N ARG A 147 -9.47 -17.38 -19.30
CA ARG A 147 -10.79 -18.02 -19.47
C ARG A 147 -11.74 -17.63 -18.34
N ILE A 148 -11.29 -17.68 -17.09
CA ILE A 148 -12.08 -17.31 -15.91
C ILE A 148 -12.44 -15.83 -15.94
N GLN A 149 -11.47 -14.94 -16.22
CA GLN A 149 -11.72 -13.50 -16.33
C GLN A 149 -12.81 -13.17 -17.34
N ARG A 150 -12.78 -13.79 -18.53
CA ARG A 150 -13.82 -13.60 -19.55
C ARG A 150 -15.19 -14.04 -19.04
N ALA A 151 -15.28 -15.24 -18.48
CA ALA A 151 -16.54 -15.74 -17.92
C ALA A 151 -17.11 -14.83 -16.82
N MET A 152 -16.26 -14.28 -15.94
CA MET A 152 -16.70 -13.36 -14.89
C MET A 152 -17.23 -12.03 -15.45
N ARG A 153 -16.56 -11.47 -16.46
CA ARG A 153 -17.03 -10.23 -17.11
C ARG A 153 -18.36 -10.43 -17.82
N ASP A 154 -18.54 -11.57 -18.48
CA ASP A 154 -19.78 -11.90 -19.17
C ASP A 154 -20.96 -12.01 -18.18
N ILE A 155 -20.74 -12.60 -17.00
CA ILE A 155 -21.76 -12.70 -15.94
C ILE A 155 -22.16 -11.32 -15.40
N ALA A 156 -21.22 -10.38 -15.33
CA ALA A 156 -21.44 -9.06 -14.77
C ALA A 156 -21.92 -8.02 -15.80
N ALA A 157 -21.91 -8.36 -17.09
CA ALA A 157 -22.49 -7.51 -18.11
C ALA A 157 -23.99 -7.30 -17.81
N PRO A 158 -24.49 -6.04 -17.82
CA PRO A 158 -25.90 -5.81 -17.63
C PRO A 158 -26.68 -6.56 -18.72
N PRO A 159 -27.82 -7.20 -18.39
CA PRO A 159 -28.63 -7.86 -19.41
C PRO A 159 -28.96 -6.84 -20.49
N GLU A 160 -28.65 -7.16 -21.75
CA GLU A 160 -28.96 -6.28 -22.87
C GLU A 160 -30.43 -5.86 -22.77
N GLY A 161 -30.64 -4.56 -22.60
CA GLY A 161 -31.97 -3.99 -22.44
C GLY A 161 -32.82 -4.44 -23.62
N ASN A 162 -33.87 -5.20 -23.33
CA ASN A 162 -34.92 -5.50 -24.27
C ASN A 162 -35.66 -4.18 -24.58
N SER A 163 -35.07 -3.35 -25.43
CA SER A 163 -35.72 -2.20 -26.04
C SER A 163 -36.79 -2.74 -26.99
N ARG A 164 -38.02 -2.82 -26.47
CA ARG A 164 -39.24 -2.88 -27.27
C ARG A 164 -39.96 -1.55 -27.16
#